data_AF-A0A1G3RFL1-F1
#
_entry.id   AF-A0A1G3RFL1-F1
#
_cell.length_a   1.000
_cell.length_b   1.000
_cell.length_c   1.000
_cell.angle_alpha   90.00
_cell.angle_beta   90.00
_cell.angle_gamma   90.00
#
_symmetry.space_group_name_H-M   'P 1'
#
loop_
_entity.id
_entity.type
_entity.pdbx_description
1 polymer ?
#
loop_
_entity_poly.entity_id
_entity_poly.type
_entity_poly.pdbx_seq_one_letter_code
_entity_poly.pdbx_strand_id
1 'polypeptide(L)'
;MKAVKRPNVLFIMTDQLRADAIACCGPGLAHTPNLDALAKRGTLFSQCRTVSPICAPARAALLAGLYPHQLGIWYNAPHTFPSAIPNWVKTLKAAGYHTSVIGKTHYYPYNGSVPDMRQAELLINSYGYDYVDEIPGPRVSGHLLSHMTAIWQDKGYLEKVREDLASRYNGNHAVTRASVLPLELYPDVYVGQQAAGYLEAYSDPEPFFCFVSFGGPHEPWDCPREYSARFDDVATPPALEAFADACPGRPRGVWDQGPHHPPFSPEDVIAIRRNYAGKTSLIDDQIGSILRALAGTGRLDDTIIIFTSDHGEMNGDHGRLYKENFLESSVRVPLIAQVPGCPAARSEALVELQDLGPTILE
;
A
#
# COMPACT_ATOMS: atom_id res chain seq x y z
N MET A 1 26.43 -25.38 -18.80
CA MET A 1 25.75 -24.76 -17.64
C MET A 1 24.28 -24.64 -17.99
N LYS A 2 23.34 -25.09 -17.16
CA LYS A 2 21.92 -24.79 -17.40
C LYS A 2 21.79 -23.26 -17.39
N ALA A 3 21.16 -22.68 -18.42
CA ALA A 3 20.84 -21.25 -18.39
C ALA A 3 20.05 -20.98 -17.12
N VAL A 4 20.50 -20.01 -16.31
CA VAL A 4 19.75 -19.59 -15.13
C VAL A 4 18.45 -18.99 -15.65
N LYS A 5 17.34 -19.69 -15.41
CA LYS A 5 16.01 -19.20 -15.77
C LYS A 5 15.76 -17.93 -14.98
N ARG A 6 15.45 -16.84 -15.68
CA ARG A 6 15.08 -15.57 -15.03
C ARG A 6 13.79 -15.78 -14.23
N PRO A 7 13.77 -15.43 -12.93
CA PRO A 7 12.58 -15.63 -12.11
C PRO A 7 11.48 -14.62 -12.49
N ASN A 8 10.23 -14.97 -12.21
CA ASN A 8 9.16 -13.97 -12.21
C ASN A 8 9.29 -13.09 -10.96
N VAL A 9 8.62 -11.93 -10.97
CA VAL A 9 8.58 -11.03 -9.82
C VAL A 9 7.14 -10.67 -9.51
N LEU A 10 6.70 -11.00 -8.29
CA LEU A 10 5.45 -10.53 -7.71
C LEU A 10 5.81 -9.49 -6.63
N PHE A 11 5.53 -8.22 -6.92
CA PHE A 11 5.79 -7.12 -6.01
C PHE A 11 4.47 -6.63 -5.42
N ILE A 12 4.29 -6.83 -4.12
CA ILE A 12 3.07 -6.50 -3.39
C ILE A 12 3.36 -5.30 -2.50
N MET A 13 2.51 -4.27 -2.60
CA MET A 13 2.58 -3.11 -1.74
C MET A 13 1.20 -2.75 -1.20
N THR A 14 1.20 -2.19 0.00
CA THR A 14 0.01 -1.62 0.65
C THR A 14 0.20 -0.12 0.81
N ASP A 15 -0.90 0.62 0.85
CA ASP A 15 -0.86 2.03 1.16
C ASP A 15 -1.06 2.23 2.66
N GLN A 16 -0.11 2.92 3.30
CA GLN A 16 -0.25 3.35 4.69
C GLN A 16 -0.30 2.20 5.71
N LEU A 17 0.49 1.15 5.51
CA LEU A 17 0.62 0.03 6.45
C LEU A 17 1.83 0.20 7.37
N ARG A 18 1.58 0.30 8.68
CA ARG A 18 2.64 0.33 9.70
C ARG A 18 3.38 -1.00 9.76
N ALA A 19 4.69 -0.95 9.99
CA ALA A 19 5.48 -2.16 10.22
C ALA A 19 4.93 -3.02 11.37
N ASP A 20 4.55 -2.42 12.49
CA ASP A 20 4.06 -3.14 13.67
C ASP A 20 2.61 -3.64 13.56
N ALA A 21 1.92 -3.41 12.44
CA ALA A 21 0.55 -3.86 12.23
C ALA A 21 0.44 -5.31 11.76
N ILE A 22 1.55 -5.91 11.29
CA ILE A 22 1.61 -7.32 10.87
C ILE A 22 2.35 -8.15 11.92
N ALA A 23 1.89 -9.38 12.16
CA ALA A 23 2.28 -10.18 13.32
C ALA A 23 3.77 -10.56 13.30
N CYS A 24 4.38 -10.80 12.13
CA CYS A 24 5.81 -11.07 12.02
C CYS A 24 6.73 -9.88 12.34
N CYS A 25 6.20 -8.65 12.39
CA CYS A 25 6.97 -7.41 12.56
C CYS A 25 6.74 -6.69 13.89
N GLY A 26 5.75 -7.10 14.67
CA GLY A 26 5.43 -6.48 15.95
C GLY A 26 4.20 -7.13 16.63
N PRO A 27 3.78 -6.61 17.79
CA PRO A 27 2.63 -7.13 18.54
C PRO A 27 1.28 -6.76 17.89
N GLY A 28 1.27 -6.52 16.58
CA GLY A 28 0.15 -5.98 15.82
C GLY A 28 -1.15 -6.72 16.08
N LEU A 29 -2.24 -5.97 16.03
CA LEU A 29 -3.58 -6.50 16.29
C LEU A 29 -4.08 -7.40 15.15
N ALA A 30 -3.62 -7.20 13.92
CA ALA A 30 -4.16 -7.86 12.74
C ALA A 30 -3.79 -9.35 12.67
N HIS A 31 -4.71 -10.16 12.12
CA HIS A 31 -4.45 -11.56 11.82
C HIS A 31 -3.88 -11.67 10.40
N THR A 32 -2.58 -11.98 10.29
CA THR A 32 -1.82 -11.91 9.02
C THR A 32 -1.07 -13.22 8.68
N PRO A 33 -1.77 -14.38 8.66
CA PRO A 33 -1.12 -15.68 8.49
C PRO A 33 -0.39 -15.87 7.15
N ASN A 34 -0.84 -15.21 6.07
CA ASN A 34 -0.22 -15.36 4.76
C ASN A 34 1.10 -14.58 4.69
N LEU A 35 1.14 -13.36 5.23
CA LEU A 35 2.38 -12.60 5.39
C LEU A 35 3.34 -13.26 6.38
N ASP A 36 2.84 -13.82 7.47
CA ASP A 36 3.66 -14.59 8.41
C ASP A 36 4.28 -15.82 7.75
N ALA A 37 3.51 -16.53 6.93
CA ALA A 37 4.01 -17.66 6.15
C ALA A 37 5.06 -17.22 5.12
N LEU A 38 4.87 -16.06 4.47
CA LEU A 38 5.85 -15.47 3.57
C LEU A 38 7.14 -15.09 4.30
N ALA A 39 7.05 -14.49 5.49
CA ALA A 39 8.21 -14.15 6.31
C ALA A 39 8.98 -15.39 6.77
N LYS A 40 8.28 -16.50 7.09
CA LYS A 40 8.93 -17.77 7.49
C LYS A 40 9.71 -18.46 6.37
N ARG A 41 9.40 -18.16 5.10
CA ARG A 41 10.09 -18.70 3.91
C ARG A 41 11.01 -17.69 3.21
N GLY A 42 11.02 -16.44 3.67
CA GLY A 42 11.77 -15.34 3.06
C GLY A 42 12.69 -14.64 4.06
N THR A 43 13.29 -13.54 3.62
CA THR A 43 14.03 -12.62 4.47
C THR A 43 13.11 -11.51 4.95
N LEU A 44 13.00 -11.36 6.27
CA LEU A 44 12.30 -10.24 6.91
C LEU A 44 13.31 -9.14 7.25
N PHE A 45 13.11 -7.93 6.72
CA PHE A 45 13.91 -6.75 7.03
C PHE A 45 13.17 -5.91 8.08
N SER A 46 13.69 -5.89 9.31
CA SER A 46 13.01 -5.28 10.45
C SER A 46 13.15 -3.75 10.53
N GLN A 47 14.09 -3.18 9.77
CA GLN A 47 14.45 -1.76 9.80
C GLN A 47 14.29 -1.08 8.43
N CYS A 48 13.26 -1.46 7.66
CA CYS A 48 12.93 -0.78 6.40
C CYS A 48 12.24 0.57 6.64
N ARG A 49 12.73 1.61 5.96
CA ARG A 49 12.22 2.98 6.08
C ARG A 49 11.72 3.50 4.73
N THR A 50 10.60 4.21 4.77
CA THR A 50 10.22 5.05 3.63
C THR A 50 11.09 6.30 3.59
N VAL A 51 11.43 6.73 2.38
CA VAL A 51 12.17 7.98 2.13
C VAL A 51 11.26 9.21 2.19
N SER A 52 9.94 9.02 2.24
CA SER A 52 8.96 10.08 2.45
C SER A 52 7.69 9.54 3.09
N PRO A 53 7.20 10.11 4.21
CA PRO A 53 5.96 9.69 4.86
C PRO A 53 4.70 10.21 4.12
N ILE A 54 4.70 10.20 2.78
CA ILE A 54 3.63 10.71 1.91
C ILE A 54 3.56 9.85 0.65
N CYS A 55 2.36 9.43 0.23
CA CYS A 55 2.14 8.46 -0.84
C CYS A 55 2.94 8.74 -2.13
N ALA A 56 2.68 9.85 -2.81
CA ALA A 56 3.26 10.16 -4.12
C ALA A 56 4.80 10.22 -4.11
N PRO A 57 5.46 11.00 -3.23
CA PRO A 57 6.92 11.06 -3.21
C PRO A 57 7.56 9.72 -2.81
N ALA A 58 6.97 8.93 -1.91
CA ALA A 58 7.48 7.60 -1.59
C ALA A 58 7.44 6.65 -2.79
N ARG A 59 6.31 6.64 -3.51
CA ARG A 59 6.07 5.78 -4.68
C ARG A 59 6.91 6.20 -5.88
N ALA A 60 7.06 7.51 -6.10
CA ALA A 60 7.95 8.04 -7.14
C ALA A 60 9.41 7.72 -6.85
N ALA A 61 9.84 7.82 -5.58
CA ALA A 61 11.19 7.45 -5.18
C ALA A 61 11.47 5.96 -5.35
N LEU A 62 10.51 5.11 -4.95
CA LEU A 62 10.56 3.66 -5.19
C LEU A 62 10.70 3.37 -6.68
N LEU A 63 9.86 3.96 -7.54
CA LEU A 63 9.90 3.72 -8.99
C LEU A 63 11.24 4.18 -9.61
N ALA A 64 11.75 5.35 -9.22
CA ALA A 64 12.95 5.92 -9.80
C ALA A 64 14.26 5.36 -9.23
N GLY A 65 14.24 4.82 -8.01
CA GLY A 65 15.46 4.57 -7.23
C GLY A 65 16.19 5.87 -6.85
N LEU A 66 15.45 6.97 -6.68
CA LEU A 66 15.98 8.31 -6.39
C LEU A 66 15.22 8.93 -5.21
N TYR A 67 15.87 9.82 -4.47
CA TYR A 67 15.23 10.51 -3.36
C TYR A 67 14.22 11.57 -3.83
N PRO A 68 13.20 11.91 -3.01
CA PRO A 68 12.22 12.96 -3.32
C PRO A 68 12.83 14.30 -3.76
N HIS A 69 13.96 14.70 -3.14
CA HIS A 69 14.66 15.94 -3.46
C HIS A 69 15.34 15.94 -4.85
N GLN A 70 15.69 14.77 -5.37
CA GLN A 70 16.22 14.62 -6.73
C GLN A 70 15.10 14.63 -7.77
N LEU A 71 13.91 14.17 -7.39
CA LEU A 71 12.72 14.12 -8.23
C LEU A 71 11.93 15.44 -8.25
N GLY A 72 12.11 16.29 -7.23
CA GLY A 72 11.32 17.52 -7.04
C GLY A 72 9.85 17.24 -6.66
N ILE A 73 9.53 16.03 -6.23
CA ILE A 73 8.19 15.61 -5.83
C ILE A 73 8.16 15.57 -4.30
N TRP A 74 7.41 16.48 -3.69
CA TRP A 74 7.33 16.64 -2.23
C TRP A 74 5.94 16.38 -1.65
N TYR A 75 4.91 16.43 -2.48
CA TYR A 75 3.50 16.35 -2.07
C TYR A 75 2.67 15.54 -3.05
N ASN A 76 1.48 15.11 -2.62
CA ASN A 76 0.52 14.38 -3.46
C ASN A 76 -0.07 15.21 -4.61
N ALA A 77 0.01 16.54 -4.59
CA ALA A 77 -0.40 17.39 -5.71
C ALA A 77 0.28 18.77 -5.63
N PRO A 78 0.44 19.49 -6.76
CA PRO A 78 0.19 19.06 -8.14
C PRO A 78 1.47 18.48 -8.75
N HIS A 79 1.66 17.15 -8.66
CA HIS A 79 2.85 16.49 -9.22
C HIS A 79 2.42 15.52 -10.33
N THR A 80 3.22 15.41 -11.39
CA THR A 80 3.19 14.28 -12.31
C THR A 80 4.62 13.76 -12.40
N PHE A 81 4.82 12.48 -12.16
CA PHE A 81 6.14 11.87 -12.28
C PHE A 81 6.65 12.04 -13.73
N PRO A 82 7.80 12.69 -13.97
CA PRO A 82 8.23 12.91 -15.35
C PRO A 82 8.60 11.58 -16.01
N SER A 83 7.88 11.18 -17.06
CA SER A 83 8.11 9.90 -17.74
C SER A 83 9.49 9.79 -18.39
N ALA A 84 10.20 10.91 -18.60
CA ALA A 84 11.58 10.91 -19.08
C ALA A 84 12.60 10.42 -18.04
N ILE A 85 12.26 10.42 -16.75
CA ILE A 85 13.15 9.93 -15.69
C ILE A 85 13.35 8.41 -15.85
N PRO A 86 14.61 7.93 -15.88
CA PRO A 86 14.90 6.50 -15.85
C PRO A 86 14.26 5.85 -14.62
N ASN A 87 13.70 4.65 -14.80
CA ASN A 87 13.11 3.89 -13.72
C ASN A 87 13.38 2.39 -13.92
N TRP A 88 13.36 1.62 -12.85
CA TRP A 88 13.75 0.21 -12.90
C TRP A 88 12.71 -0.69 -13.59
N VAL A 89 11.44 -0.29 -13.64
CA VAL A 89 10.39 -1.03 -14.36
C VAL A 89 10.62 -0.99 -15.87
N LYS A 90 11.04 0.16 -16.41
CA LYS A 90 11.50 0.26 -17.81
C LYS A 90 12.69 -0.64 -18.09
N THR A 91 13.62 -0.73 -17.14
CA THR A 91 14.79 -1.61 -17.26
C THR A 91 14.36 -3.08 -17.28
N LEU A 92 13.43 -3.49 -16.41
CA LEU A 92 12.83 -4.85 -16.45
C LEU A 92 12.14 -5.13 -17.78
N LYS A 93 11.31 -4.22 -18.26
CA LYS A 93 10.63 -4.34 -19.56
C LYS A 93 11.63 -4.47 -20.70
N ALA A 94 12.68 -3.64 -20.72
CA ALA A 94 13.75 -3.74 -21.71
C ALA A 94 14.55 -5.05 -21.62
N ALA A 95 14.58 -5.68 -20.44
CA ALA A 95 15.16 -7.02 -20.25
C ALA A 95 14.23 -8.16 -20.73
N GLY A 96 13.02 -7.85 -21.22
CA GLY A 96 12.09 -8.84 -21.77
C GLY A 96 11.06 -9.37 -20.79
N TYR A 97 10.81 -8.65 -19.68
CA TYR A 97 9.71 -8.95 -18.78
C TYR A 97 8.39 -8.38 -19.33
N HIS A 98 7.30 -9.14 -19.21
CA HIS A 98 5.96 -8.56 -19.25
C HIS A 98 5.66 -7.89 -17.93
N THR A 99 5.25 -6.63 -17.99
CA THR A 99 5.10 -5.79 -16.80
C THR A 99 3.65 -5.42 -16.57
N SER A 100 3.15 -5.57 -15.35
CA SER A 100 1.78 -5.20 -15.00
C SER A 100 1.71 -4.41 -13.70
N VAL A 101 0.68 -3.56 -13.61
CA VAL A 101 0.30 -2.89 -12.38
C VAL A 101 -1.20 -2.99 -12.16
N ILE A 102 -1.57 -3.45 -10.97
CA ILE A 102 -2.94 -3.67 -10.54
C ILE A 102 -3.09 -2.99 -9.18
N GLY A 103 -3.88 -1.91 -9.13
CA GLY A 103 -4.13 -1.15 -7.92
C GLY A 103 -3.64 0.31 -7.98
N LYS A 104 -3.23 0.87 -6.85
CA LYS A 104 -2.91 2.31 -6.71
C LYS A 104 -1.46 2.61 -7.11
N THR A 105 -1.20 3.58 -7.98
CA THR A 105 0.18 4.05 -8.26
C THR A 105 0.51 5.44 -7.71
N HIS A 106 -0.44 6.37 -7.80
CA HIS A 106 -0.29 7.77 -7.44
C HIS A 106 0.89 8.48 -8.15
N TYR A 107 1.19 8.14 -9.41
CA TYR A 107 2.24 8.81 -10.21
C TYR A 107 1.82 10.14 -10.85
N TYR A 108 0.56 10.52 -10.71
CA TYR A 108 -0.04 11.77 -11.20
C TYR A 108 -1.10 12.25 -10.20
N PRO A 109 -1.59 13.51 -10.30
CA PRO A 109 -2.51 14.03 -9.31
C PRO A 109 -3.86 13.32 -9.40
N TYR A 110 -4.32 12.77 -8.29
CA TYR A 110 -5.69 12.26 -8.18
C TYR A 110 -6.67 13.38 -7.77
N ASN A 111 -6.53 14.55 -8.39
CA ASN A 111 -7.31 15.76 -8.07
C ASN A 111 -8.35 16.10 -9.16
N GLY A 112 -8.62 15.18 -10.08
CA GLY A 112 -9.53 15.38 -11.21
C GLY A 112 -8.86 15.98 -12.46
N SER A 113 -7.55 16.20 -12.47
CA SER A 113 -6.82 16.58 -13.71
C SER A 113 -7.00 15.56 -14.83
N VAL A 114 -7.24 14.31 -14.46
CA VAL A 114 -7.78 13.27 -15.33
C VAL A 114 -9.14 12.86 -14.74
N PRO A 115 -10.27 13.06 -15.44
CA PRO A 115 -11.60 12.75 -14.89
C PRO A 115 -11.88 11.24 -14.84
N ASP A 116 -11.13 10.46 -15.60
CA ASP A 116 -11.25 9.01 -15.72
C ASP A 116 -9.85 8.39 -15.89
N MET A 117 -9.40 7.65 -14.87
CA MET A 117 -8.05 7.07 -14.80
C MET A 117 -7.73 6.16 -15.99
N ARG A 118 -8.74 5.59 -16.65
CA ARG A 118 -8.55 4.77 -17.86
C ARG A 118 -7.93 5.58 -19.01
N GLN A 119 -8.12 6.90 -18.99
CA GLN A 119 -7.50 7.81 -19.96
C GLN A 119 -6.02 8.08 -19.65
N ALA A 120 -5.55 7.79 -18.43
CA ALA A 120 -4.16 7.90 -18.02
C ALA A 120 -3.34 6.62 -18.29
N GLU A 121 -3.95 5.55 -18.83
CA GLU A 121 -3.24 4.29 -19.10
C GLU A 121 -1.98 4.52 -19.95
N LEU A 122 -2.04 5.35 -21.00
CA LEU A 122 -0.86 5.68 -21.81
C LEU A 122 0.28 6.33 -21.01
N LEU A 123 -0.05 7.13 -19.99
CA LEU A 123 0.95 7.70 -19.09
C LEU A 123 1.60 6.59 -18.25
N ILE A 124 0.80 5.67 -17.71
CA ILE A 124 1.31 4.52 -16.95
C ILE A 124 2.15 3.59 -17.83
N ASN A 125 1.72 3.34 -19.06
CA ASN A 125 2.51 2.59 -20.04
C ASN A 125 3.86 3.25 -20.30
N SER A 126 3.91 4.59 -20.32
CA SER A 126 5.14 5.35 -20.48
C SER A 126 6.12 5.19 -19.31
N TYR A 127 5.68 4.71 -18.15
CA TYR A 127 6.56 4.33 -17.03
C TYR A 127 7.07 2.90 -17.12
N GLY A 128 6.66 2.14 -18.13
CA GLY A 128 7.19 0.81 -18.41
C GLY A 128 6.24 -0.34 -18.12
N TYR A 129 4.97 -0.10 -17.80
CA TYR A 129 3.96 -1.16 -17.58
C TYR A 129 3.24 -1.53 -18.89
N ASP A 130 3.06 -2.80 -19.20
CA ASP A 130 2.30 -3.30 -20.36
C ASP A 130 0.81 -3.42 -20.07
N TYR A 131 0.48 -3.93 -18.89
CA TYR A 131 -0.90 -4.08 -18.41
C TYR A 131 -1.16 -3.13 -17.24
N VAL A 132 -2.29 -2.41 -17.30
CA VAL A 132 -2.65 -1.38 -16.31
C VAL A 132 -4.10 -1.59 -15.89
N ASP A 133 -4.31 -1.85 -14.60
CA ASP A 133 -5.62 -1.79 -13.95
C ASP A 133 -5.50 -0.95 -12.68
N GLU A 134 -5.54 0.38 -12.86
CA GLU A 134 -5.40 1.30 -11.73
C GLU A 134 -6.69 1.49 -10.94
N ILE A 135 -6.56 1.62 -9.62
CA ILE A 135 -7.62 2.13 -8.75
C ILE A 135 -7.25 3.51 -8.19
N PRO A 136 -8.25 4.39 -7.94
CA PRO A 136 -8.04 5.61 -7.19
C PRO A 136 -7.64 5.30 -5.74
N GLY A 137 -7.01 6.27 -5.07
CA GLY A 137 -6.83 6.19 -3.61
C GLY A 137 -8.18 6.18 -2.86
N PRO A 138 -8.29 5.56 -1.67
CA PRO A 138 -9.59 5.36 -1.03
C PRO A 138 -10.43 6.64 -0.80
N ARG A 139 -9.78 7.78 -0.57
CA ARG A 139 -10.45 9.09 -0.40
C ARG A 139 -11.06 9.65 -1.69
N VAL A 140 -10.53 9.25 -2.85
CA VAL A 140 -10.90 9.81 -4.16
C VAL A 140 -11.72 8.84 -5.00
N SER A 141 -11.86 7.57 -4.57
CA SER A 141 -12.65 6.55 -5.27
C SER A 141 -14.14 6.92 -5.42
N GLY A 142 -14.67 7.85 -4.63
CA GLY A 142 -16.01 8.39 -4.84
C GLY A 142 -16.11 9.36 -6.03
N HIS A 143 -15.01 9.97 -6.46
CA HIS A 143 -15.03 11.11 -7.41
C HIS A 143 -14.20 10.88 -8.67
N LEU A 144 -13.35 9.87 -8.69
CA LEU A 144 -12.48 9.56 -9.82
C LEU A 144 -12.88 8.23 -10.44
N LEU A 145 -13.20 8.25 -11.74
CA LEU A 145 -13.60 7.03 -12.46
C LEU A 145 -12.38 6.12 -12.73
N SER A 146 -12.57 4.81 -12.55
CA SER A 146 -11.70 3.73 -13.00
C SER A 146 -12.55 2.50 -13.36
N HIS A 147 -11.93 1.38 -13.78
CA HIS A 147 -12.64 0.11 -14.00
C HIS A 147 -13.42 -0.33 -12.75
N MET A 148 -12.81 -0.25 -11.57
CA MET A 148 -13.44 -0.56 -10.28
C MET A 148 -14.66 0.32 -9.98
N THR A 149 -14.53 1.65 -10.09
CA THR A 149 -15.65 2.55 -9.72
C THR A 149 -16.75 2.54 -10.77
N ALA A 150 -16.45 2.18 -12.02
CA ALA A 150 -17.46 1.92 -13.05
C ALA A 150 -18.33 0.72 -12.67
N ILE A 151 -17.74 -0.36 -12.12
CA ILE A 151 -18.50 -1.49 -11.57
C ILE A 151 -19.41 -1.03 -10.42
N TRP A 152 -18.93 -0.14 -9.55
CA TRP A 152 -19.78 0.44 -8.51
C TRP A 152 -20.93 1.27 -9.08
N GLN A 153 -20.69 2.02 -10.16
CA GLN A 153 -21.72 2.79 -10.85
C GLN A 153 -22.80 1.87 -11.43
N ASP A 154 -22.39 0.84 -12.17
CA ASP A 154 -23.30 -0.12 -12.82
C ASP A 154 -24.13 -0.90 -11.79
N LYS A 155 -23.55 -1.20 -10.62
CA LYS A 155 -24.25 -1.88 -9.52
C LYS A 155 -25.02 -0.93 -8.59
N GLY A 156 -25.04 0.38 -8.86
CA GLY A 156 -25.79 1.36 -8.08
C GLY A 156 -25.22 1.68 -6.69
N TYR A 157 -23.90 1.53 -6.51
CA TYR A 157 -23.18 1.82 -5.27
C TYR A 157 -22.37 3.12 -5.29
N LEU A 158 -22.04 3.68 -6.46
CA LEU A 158 -21.16 4.85 -6.54
C LEU A 158 -21.71 6.07 -5.76
N GLU A 159 -23.00 6.37 -5.85
CA GLU A 159 -23.60 7.47 -5.08
C GLU A 159 -23.59 7.21 -3.57
N LYS A 160 -23.83 5.96 -3.15
CA LYS A 160 -23.76 5.59 -1.72
C LYS A 160 -22.37 5.82 -1.15
N VAL A 161 -21.32 5.49 -1.93
CA VAL A 161 -19.92 5.75 -1.55
C VAL A 161 -19.66 7.25 -1.46
N ARG A 162 -20.16 8.06 -2.41
CA ARG A 162 -20.02 9.53 -2.37
C ARG A 162 -20.65 10.13 -1.11
N GLU A 163 -21.86 9.72 -0.79
CA GLU A 163 -22.58 10.16 0.41
C GLU A 163 -21.86 9.73 1.71
N ASP A 164 -21.39 8.49 1.77
CA ASP A 164 -20.65 7.97 2.93
C ASP A 164 -19.31 8.70 3.13
N LEU A 165 -18.53 8.91 2.06
CA LEU A 165 -17.29 9.68 2.12
C LEU A 165 -17.55 11.11 2.57
N ALA A 166 -18.54 11.80 1.98
CA ALA A 166 -18.91 13.15 2.39
C ALA A 166 -19.30 13.21 3.89
N SER A 167 -20.05 12.22 4.38
CA SER A 167 -20.40 12.09 5.79
C SER A 167 -19.16 11.89 6.69
N ARG A 168 -18.20 11.05 6.29
CA ARG A 168 -16.99 10.75 7.08
C ARG A 168 -16.01 11.91 7.18
N TYR A 169 -16.03 12.83 6.23
CA TYR A 169 -15.15 14.01 6.24
C TYR A 169 -15.87 15.30 6.68
N ASN A 170 -17.11 15.18 7.17
CA ASN A 170 -17.86 16.28 7.74
C ASN A 170 -17.60 16.42 9.25
N GLY A 171 -16.52 17.10 9.62
CA GLY A 171 -16.26 17.56 10.99
C GLY A 171 -15.65 16.55 11.96
N ASN A 172 -15.66 15.24 11.66
CA ASN A 172 -14.94 14.21 12.43
C ASN A 172 -14.25 13.22 11.49
N HIS A 173 -12.92 13.14 11.52
CA HIS A 173 -12.14 12.27 10.66
C HIS A 173 -11.82 10.88 11.26
N ALA A 174 -12.35 10.58 12.44
CA ALA A 174 -12.16 9.32 13.15
C ALA A 174 -13.33 8.33 12.99
N VAL A 175 -14.25 8.57 12.06
CA VAL A 175 -15.46 7.75 11.89
C VAL A 175 -15.13 6.33 11.40
N THR A 176 -15.43 5.32 12.22
CA THR A 176 -15.08 3.90 12.01
C THR A 176 -16.22 2.97 11.56
N ARG A 177 -17.33 3.53 11.06
CA ARG A 177 -18.48 2.76 10.53
C ARG A 177 -18.04 1.86 9.38
N ALA A 178 -18.58 0.65 9.28
CA ALA A 178 -18.31 -0.27 8.16
C ALA A 178 -18.63 0.37 6.79
N SER A 179 -17.97 -0.12 5.73
CA SER A 179 -18.21 0.33 4.36
C SER A 179 -19.67 0.12 3.96
N VAL A 180 -20.17 1.02 3.11
CA VAL A 180 -21.47 0.86 2.43
C VAL A 180 -21.41 -0.13 1.26
N LEU A 181 -20.19 -0.51 0.85
CA LEU A 181 -19.97 -1.51 -0.19
C LEU A 181 -20.12 -2.92 0.40
N PRO A 182 -20.77 -3.86 -0.31
CA PRO A 182 -20.66 -5.27 0.01
C PRO A 182 -19.22 -5.73 -0.22
N LEU A 183 -18.81 -6.78 0.48
CA LEU A 183 -17.41 -7.22 0.53
C LEU A 183 -16.80 -7.46 -0.86
N GLU A 184 -17.55 -8.06 -1.79
CA GLU A 184 -17.10 -8.35 -3.15
C GLU A 184 -16.83 -7.11 -4.01
N LEU A 185 -17.32 -5.94 -3.59
CA LEU A 185 -17.06 -4.66 -4.26
C LEU A 185 -16.01 -3.82 -3.52
N TYR A 186 -15.48 -4.29 -2.39
CA TYR A 186 -14.49 -3.54 -1.62
C TYR A 186 -13.17 -3.37 -2.41
N PRO A 187 -12.51 -2.19 -2.39
CA PRO A 187 -11.35 -1.92 -3.23
C PRO A 187 -10.22 -2.94 -3.12
N ASP A 188 -9.87 -3.35 -1.89
CA ASP A 188 -8.77 -4.29 -1.68
C ASP A 188 -9.16 -5.71 -2.14
N VAL A 189 -10.46 -6.07 -2.10
CA VAL A 189 -10.95 -7.31 -2.72
C VAL A 189 -10.85 -7.24 -4.23
N TYR A 190 -11.25 -6.12 -4.85
CA TYR A 190 -11.09 -5.91 -6.28
C TYR A 190 -9.63 -6.11 -6.71
N VAL A 191 -8.67 -5.41 -6.07
CA VAL A 191 -7.24 -5.53 -6.39
C VAL A 191 -6.74 -6.96 -6.23
N GLY A 192 -7.09 -7.62 -5.14
CA GLY A 192 -6.70 -9.01 -4.87
C GLY A 192 -7.19 -9.99 -5.93
N GLN A 193 -8.46 -9.89 -6.31
CA GLN A 193 -9.08 -10.78 -7.28
C GLN A 193 -8.61 -10.49 -8.72
N GLN A 194 -8.42 -9.22 -9.10
CA GLN A 194 -7.86 -8.88 -10.42
C GLN A 194 -6.43 -9.40 -10.56
N ALA A 195 -5.60 -9.25 -9.51
CA ALA A 195 -4.25 -9.78 -9.51
C ALA A 195 -4.20 -11.31 -9.59
N ALA A 196 -5.05 -12.00 -8.83
CA ALA A 196 -5.16 -13.45 -8.89
C ALA A 196 -5.57 -13.94 -10.30
N GLY A 197 -6.62 -13.35 -10.88
CA GLY A 197 -7.08 -13.69 -12.22
C GLY A 197 -6.05 -13.38 -13.31
N TYR A 198 -5.34 -12.26 -13.21
CA TYR A 198 -4.24 -11.90 -14.13
C TYR A 198 -3.14 -12.97 -14.12
N LEU A 199 -2.68 -13.38 -12.93
CA LEU A 199 -1.63 -14.39 -12.79
C LEU A 199 -2.07 -15.78 -13.26
N GLU A 200 -3.31 -16.17 -13.00
CA GLU A 200 -3.89 -17.43 -13.51
C GLU A 200 -3.98 -17.47 -15.04
N ALA A 201 -4.36 -16.33 -15.65
CA ALA A 201 -4.48 -16.21 -17.10
C ALA A 201 -3.14 -16.05 -17.83
N TYR A 202 -2.06 -15.72 -17.11
CA TYR A 202 -0.75 -15.49 -17.72
C TYR A 202 -0.19 -16.80 -18.31
N SER A 203 -0.05 -16.85 -19.63
CA SER A 203 0.36 -18.06 -20.38
C SER A 203 1.61 -17.87 -21.22
N ASP A 204 2.15 -16.65 -21.26
CA ASP A 204 3.33 -16.32 -22.05
C ASP A 204 4.60 -17.00 -21.49
N PRO A 205 5.56 -17.35 -22.35
CA PRO A 205 6.82 -17.97 -21.94
C PRO A 205 7.80 -16.98 -21.29
N GLU A 206 7.67 -15.68 -21.57
CA GLU A 206 8.46 -14.62 -20.96
C GLU A 206 8.18 -14.48 -19.45
N PRO A 207 9.16 -14.06 -18.64
CA PRO A 207 8.92 -13.81 -17.22
C PRO A 207 8.03 -12.58 -17.02
N PHE A 208 7.25 -12.58 -15.96
CA PHE A 208 6.42 -11.41 -15.59
C PHE A 208 7.02 -10.63 -14.42
N PHE A 209 6.72 -9.33 -14.39
CA PHE A 209 6.75 -8.46 -13.22
C PHE A 209 5.33 -7.98 -12.96
N CYS A 210 4.73 -8.39 -11.84
CA CYS A 210 3.38 -8.02 -11.46
C CYS A 210 3.42 -7.16 -10.19
N PHE A 211 3.08 -5.88 -10.34
CA PHE A 211 2.95 -4.95 -9.24
C PHE A 211 1.50 -4.91 -8.73
N VAL A 212 1.25 -5.54 -7.59
CA VAL A 212 -0.02 -5.48 -6.88
C VAL A 212 0.06 -4.40 -5.81
N SER A 213 -0.65 -3.29 -5.98
CA SER A 213 -0.62 -2.18 -5.03
C SER A 213 -1.99 -1.91 -4.42
N PHE A 214 -2.24 -2.49 -3.24
CA PHE A 214 -3.45 -2.25 -2.48
C PHE A 214 -3.62 -0.78 -2.11
N GLY A 215 -4.89 -0.34 -2.04
CA GLY A 215 -5.24 1.02 -1.63
C GLY A 215 -5.39 1.14 -0.11
N GLY A 216 -5.64 0.03 0.58
CA GLY A 216 -5.67 -0.05 2.04
C GLY A 216 -4.31 -0.40 2.67
N PRO A 217 -4.22 -0.34 4.02
CA PRO A 217 -5.30 -0.03 4.96
C PRO A 217 -5.61 1.48 5.16
N HIS A 218 -5.06 2.38 4.33
CA HIS A 218 -5.36 3.83 4.28
C HIS A 218 -6.84 4.17 4.53
N GLU A 219 -7.11 5.30 5.19
CA GLU A 219 -8.45 5.80 5.50
C GLU A 219 -9.29 6.10 4.23
N PRO A 220 -10.63 5.98 4.25
CA PRO A 220 -11.52 5.99 5.41
C PRO A 220 -11.40 4.75 6.30
N TRP A 221 -11.75 4.90 7.58
CA TRP A 221 -11.82 3.80 8.54
C TRP A 221 -13.10 2.99 8.33
N ASP A 222 -13.22 2.38 7.16
CA ASP A 222 -14.45 1.78 6.66
C ASP A 222 -14.39 0.26 6.50
N CYS A 223 -13.53 -0.43 7.27
CA CYS A 223 -13.40 -1.87 7.21
C CYS A 223 -14.75 -2.61 7.04
N PRO A 224 -14.91 -3.49 6.04
CA PRO A 224 -16.10 -4.32 5.87
C PRO A 224 -16.47 -5.06 7.17
N ARG A 225 -17.77 -5.22 7.43
CA ARG A 225 -18.25 -5.72 8.73
C ARG A 225 -17.76 -7.15 9.03
N GLU A 226 -17.63 -7.98 8.00
CA GLU A 226 -17.12 -9.35 8.05
C GLU A 226 -15.68 -9.43 8.59
N TYR A 227 -14.94 -8.34 8.52
CA TYR A 227 -13.58 -8.22 9.03
C TYR A 227 -13.52 -7.39 10.32
N SER A 228 -14.22 -6.24 10.39
CA SER A 228 -14.19 -5.41 11.60
C SER A 228 -14.80 -6.09 12.81
N ALA A 229 -15.85 -6.91 12.62
CA ALA A 229 -16.49 -7.65 13.71
C ALA A 229 -15.54 -8.63 14.44
N ARG A 230 -14.46 -9.08 13.78
CA ARG A 230 -13.44 -9.95 14.39
C ARG A 230 -12.66 -9.24 15.51
N PHE A 231 -12.75 -7.91 15.59
CA PHE A 231 -11.98 -7.06 16.49
C PHE A 231 -12.84 -6.27 17.49
N ASP A 232 -14.17 -6.45 17.51
CA ASP A 232 -15.10 -5.68 18.35
C ASP A 232 -14.73 -5.73 19.85
N ASP A 233 -14.26 -6.88 20.33
CA ASP A 233 -13.91 -7.12 21.73
C ASP A 233 -12.40 -7.29 21.98
N VAL A 234 -11.57 -7.02 20.96
CA VAL A 234 -10.12 -7.22 21.10
C VAL A 234 -9.48 -5.98 21.71
N ALA A 235 -8.67 -6.17 22.75
CA ALA A 235 -7.91 -5.10 23.37
C ALA A 235 -6.87 -4.54 22.38
N THR A 236 -6.74 -3.22 22.32
CA THR A 236 -5.74 -2.56 21.49
C THR A 236 -4.51 -2.21 22.35
N PRO A 237 -3.29 -2.24 21.78
CA PRO A 237 -2.15 -1.63 22.44
C PRO A 237 -2.43 -0.15 22.71
N PRO A 238 -1.91 0.42 23.83
CA PRO A 238 -2.04 1.85 24.07
C PRO A 238 -1.32 2.66 22.97
N ALA A 239 -1.82 3.87 22.70
CA ALA A 239 -1.10 4.79 21.82
C ALA A 239 0.16 5.31 22.50
N LEU A 240 1.21 5.55 21.72
CA LEU A 240 2.40 6.22 22.21
C LEU A 240 2.04 7.63 22.65
N GLU A 241 2.53 8.06 23.81
CA GLU A 241 2.29 9.41 24.31
C GLU A 241 3.02 10.45 23.46
N ALA A 242 2.46 11.66 23.39
CA ALA A 242 3.16 12.79 22.79
C ALA A 242 4.46 13.04 23.58
N PHE A 243 5.59 13.13 22.88
CA PHE A 243 6.86 13.40 23.54
C PHE A 243 6.95 14.87 23.96
N ALA A 244 7.63 15.14 25.07
CA ALA A 244 8.01 16.50 25.44
C ALA A 244 9.18 16.94 24.56
N ASP A 245 9.00 18.02 23.82
CA ASP A 245 10.05 18.55 22.96
C ASP A 245 11.22 19.10 23.79
N ALA A 246 12.38 18.47 23.64
CA ALA A 246 13.59 18.80 24.40
C ALA A 246 14.49 19.83 23.68
N CYS A 247 14.10 20.35 22.50
CA CYS A 247 14.91 21.30 21.73
C CYS A 247 14.29 22.71 21.68
N PRO A 248 14.67 23.63 22.59
CA PRO A 248 14.02 24.94 22.72
C PRO A 248 14.09 25.84 21.48
N GLY A 249 15.03 25.58 20.57
CA GLY A 249 15.31 26.41 19.39
C GLY A 249 14.94 25.79 18.05
N ARG A 250 14.26 24.63 18.01
CA ARG A 250 13.87 24.04 16.72
C ARG A 250 12.79 24.90 16.03
N PRO A 251 12.67 24.82 14.68
CA PRO A 251 11.55 25.40 13.97
C PRO A 251 10.21 24.90 14.53
N ARG A 252 9.26 25.82 14.71
CA ARG A 252 7.87 25.48 15.06
C ARG A 252 7.03 25.35 13.79
N GLY A 253 6.09 24.42 13.81
CA GLY A 253 5.23 24.12 12.65
C GLY A 253 3.87 23.56 13.06
N VAL A 254 3.24 22.80 12.15
CA VAL A 254 1.91 22.19 12.35
C VAL A 254 1.84 21.38 13.65
N TRP A 255 2.95 20.74 14.03
CA TRP A 255 3.02 19.97 15.27
C TRP A 255 2.91 20.80 16.55
N ASP A 256 3.29 22.08 16.49
CA ASP A 256 3.25 23.01 17.61
C ASP A 256 1.90 23.74 17.72
N GLN A 257 1.01 23.56 16.73
CA GLN A 257 -0.32 24.20 16.71
C GLN A 257 -1.33 23.51 17.64
N GLY A 258 -0.91 22.50 18.41
CA GLY A 258 -1.75 21.74 19.33
C GLY A 258 -2.15 20.37 18.77
N PRO A 259 -3.16 19.70 19.37
CA PRO A 259 -3.58 18.34 19.01
C PRO A 259 -4.06 18.25 17.56
N HIS A 260 -4.26 17.02 17.07
CA HIS A 260 -4.79 16.80 15.72
C HIS A 260 -6.15 17.52 15.52
N HIS A 261 -6.37 18.05 14.32
CA HIS A 261 -7.62 18.71 13.95
C HIS A 261 -8.22 18.06 12.69
N PRO A 262 -9.51 17.66 12.70
CA PRO A 262 -10.42 17.68 13.85
C PRO A 262 -9.94 16.78 14.99
N PRO A 263 -10.32 17.10 16.26
CA PRO A 263 -9.92 16.31 17.41
C PRO A 263 -10.60 14.93 17.41
N PHE A 264 -9.98 13.98 18.10
CA PHE A 264 -10.49 12.62 18.31
C PHE A 264 -10.31 12.23 19.78
N SER A 265 -11.14 11.31 20.27
CA SER A 265 -11.05 10.81 21.66
C SER A 265 -10.16 9.57 21.78
N PRO A 266 -9.78 9.15 23.00
CA PRO A 266 -9.15 7.85 23.22
C PRO A 266 -9.97 6.67 22.69
N GLU A 267 -11.31 6.73 22.79
CA GLU A 267 -12.22 5.71 22.26
C GLU A 267 -12.17 5.66 20.73
N ASP A 268 -12.06 6.81 20.07
CA ASP A 268 -11.84 6.87 18.62
C ASP A 268 -10.56 6.13 18.21
N VAL A 269 -9.47 6.29 18.98
CA VAL A 269 -8.19 5.59 18.69
C VAL A 269 -8.35 4.08 18.79
N ILE A 270 -9.06 3.58 19.81
CA ILE A 270 -9.35 2.15 19.96
C ILE A 270 -10.15 1.65 18.76
N ALA A 271 -11.19 2.39 18.36
CA ALA A 271 -12.03 2.04 17.23
C ALA A 271 -11.24 2.04 15.91
N ILE A 272 -10.37 3.04 15.68
CA ILE A 272 -9.53 3.14 14.48
C ILE A 272 -8.58 1.95 14.41
N ARG A 273 -7.89 1.62 15.50
CA ARG A 273 -6.94 0.50 15.54
C ARG A 273 -7.61 -0.84 15.23
N ARG A 274 -8.83 -1.07 15.74
CA ARG A 274 -9.63 -2.27 15.41
C ARG A 274 -10.04 -2.30 13.95
N ASN A 275 -10.51 -1.17 13.42
CA ASN A 275 -10.87 -1.05 12.01
C ASN A 275 -9.66 -1.30 11.10
N TYR A 276 -8.53 -0.69 11.41
CA TYR A 276 -7.25 -0.85 10.72
C TYR A 276 -6.75 -2.30 10.73
N ALA A 277 -6.87 -2.99 11.87
CA ALA A 277 -6.56 -4.42 11.96
C ALA A 277 -7.48 -5.29 11.10
N GLY A 278 -8.76 -4.94 11.03
CA GLY A 278 -9.73 -5.56 10.12
C GLY A 278 -9.33 -5.40 8.65
N LYS A 279 -9.01 -4.18 8.21
CA LYS A 279 -8.53 -3.90 6.83
C LYS A 279 -7.24 -4.66 6.53
N THR A 280 -6.29 -4.66 7.46
CA THR A 280 -5.02 -5.38 7.32
C THR A 280 -5.24 -6.89 7.17
N SER A 281 -6.17 -7.47 7.95
CA SER A 281 -6.52 -8.89 7.85
C SER A 281 -7.22 -9.23 6.52
N LEU A 282 -8.05 -8.33 5.99
CA LEU A 282 -8.65 -8.47 4.66
C LEU A 282 -7.60 -8.50 3.56
N ILE A 283 -6.64 -7.56 3.61
CA ILE A 283 -5.54 -7.51 2.66
C ILE A 283 -4.72 -8.80 2.71
N ASP A 284 -4.44 -9.33 3.91
CA ASP A 284 -3.74 -10.61 4.05
C ASP A 284 -4.50 -11.78 3.41
N ASP A 285 -5.84 -11.85 3.58
CA ASP A 285 -6.68 -12.86 2.93
C ASP A 285 -6.64 -12.73 1.38
N GLN A 286 -6.55 -11.50 0.85
CA GLN A 286 -6.36 -11.25 -0.58
C GLN A 286 -4.97 -11.64 -1.07
N ILE A 287 -3.91 -11.35 -0.30
CA ILE A 287 -2.56 -11.82 -0.59
C ILE A 287 -2.52 -13.35 -0.62
N GLY A 288 -3.16 -14.03 0.33
CA GLY A 288 -3.32 -15.48 0.31
C GLY A 288 -3.99 -15.99 -0.97
N SER A 289 -4.98 -15.26 -1.50
CA SER A 289 -5.66 -15.61 -2.76
C SER A 289 -4.72 -15.47 -3.97
N ILE A 290 -3.96 -14.38 -4.05
CA ILE A 290 -2.94 -14.18 -5.10
C ILE A 290 -1.88 -15.28 -5.05
N LEU A 291 -1.38 -15.63 -3.86
CA LEU A 291 -0.37 -16.67 -3.70
C LEU A 291 -0.90 -18.06 -4.10
N ARG A 292 -2.16 -18.38 -3.77
CA ARG A 292 -2.82 -19.62 -4.20
C ARG A 292 -3.01 -19.68 -5.71
N ALA A 293 -3.46 -18.59 -6.33
CA ALA A 293 -3.56 -18.45 -7.79
C ALA A 293 -2.21 -18.73 -8.46
N LEU A 294 -1.14 -18.06 -8.00
CA LEU A 294 0.21 -18.27 -8.51
C LEU A 294 0.70 -19.72 -8.30
N ALA A 295 0.42 -20.32 -7.14
CA ALA A 295 0.72 -21.72 -6.87
C ALA A 295 0.00 -22.68 -7.84
N GLY A 296 -1.26 -22.41 -8.16
CA GLY A 296 -2.05 -23.18 -9.13
C GLY A 296 -1.45 -23.21 -10.54
N THR A 297 -0.68 -22.19 -10.91
CA THR A 297 0.06 -22.15 -12.18
C THR A 297 1.38 -22.92 -12.17
N GLY A 298 1.82 -23.42 -11.01
CA GLY A 298 3.12 -24.08 -10.83
C GLY A 298 4.33 -23.14 -10.88
N ARG A 299 4.13 -21.82 -10.86
CA ARG A 299 5.20 -20.80 -10.95
C ARG A 299 5.65 -20.24 -9.60
N LEU A 300 5.01 -20.60 -8.49
CA LEU A 300 5.30 -20.04 -7.16
C LEU A 300 6.77 -20.20 -6.74
N ASP A 301 7.36 -21.38 -6.98
CA ASP A 301 8.74 -21.69 -6.55
C ASP A 301 9.80 -20.98 -7.41
N ASP A 302 9.44 -20.56 -8.62
CA ASP A 302 10.29 -19.81 -9.57
C ASP A 302 10.01 -18.29 -9.52
N THR A 303 9.30 -17.80 -8.50
CA THR A 303 8.89 -16.39 -8.39
C THR A 303 9.52 -15.72 -7.18
N ILE A 304 10.16 -14.56 -7.40
CA ILE A 304 10.54 -13.61 -6.35
C ILE A 304 9.26 -12.94 -5.84
N ILE A 305 9.06 -12.95 -4.53
CA ILE A 305 7.89 -12.33 -3.90
C ILE A 305 8.37 -11.29 -2.89
N ILE A 306 7.97 -10.05 -3.10
CA ILE A 306 8.32 -8.93 -2.22
C ILE A 306 7.03 -8.34 -1.68
N PHE A 307 6.99 -8.06 -0.38
CA PHE A 307 5.91 -7.36 0.29
C PHE A 307 6.44 -6.13 1.03
N THR A 308 5.80 -4.96 0.84
CA THR A 308 6.13 -3.73 1.56
C THR A 308 4.94 -2.77 1.72
N SER A 309 5.20 -1.57 2.25
CA SER A 309 4.28 -0.43 2.25
C SER A 309 5.00 0.86 1.87
N ASP A 310 4.28 1.84 1.33
CA ASP A 310 4.83 3.14 0.94
C ASP A 310 5.16 4.04 2.14
N HIS A 311 4.37 3.98 3.21
CA HIS A 311 4.60 4.62 4.51
C HIS A 311 3.67 4.00 5.57
N GLY A 312 3.83 4.43 6.83
CA GLY A 312 2.99 4.00 7.95
C GLY A 312 1.85 4.98 8.27
N GLU A 313 1.34 4.88 9.49
CA GLU A 313 0.19 5.61 10.04
C GLU A 313 0.36 5.85 11.54
N MET A 314 0.01 7.05 12.01
CA MET A 314 0.09 7.38 13.43
C MET A 314 -0.93 6.61 14.27
N ASN A 315 -2.16 6.37 13.79
CA ASN A 315 -3.20 5.59 14.47
C ASN A 315 -3.36 5.98 15.95
N GLY A 316 -3.33 7.28 16.23
CA GLY A 316 -3.42 7.87 17.57
C GLY A 316 -2.09 8.06 18.30
N ASP A 317 -0.99 7.45 17.82
CA ASP A 317 0.33 7.66 18.40
C ASP A 317 0.69 9.14 18.38
N HIS A 318 1.26 9.61 19.49
CA HIS A 318 1.64 10.99 19.73
C HIS A 318 0.47 11.99 19.56
N GLY A 319 -0.77 11.53 19.75
CA GLY A 319 -1.97 12.36 19.59
C GLY A 319 -2.23 12.78 18.14
N ARG A 320 -1.79 11.97 17.16
CA ARG A 320 -1.96 12.23 15.73
C ARG A 320 -2.63 11.07 14.99
N LEU A 321 -3.37 11.41 13.94
CA LEU A 321 -3.74 10.50 12.86
C LEU A 321 -2.90 10.86 11.63
N TYR A 322 -2.96 10.00 10.61
CA TYR A 322 -2.33 10.16 9.30
C TYR A 322 -0.82 9.94 9.32
N LYS A 323 -0.14 10.58 8.37
CA LYS A 323 1.26 10.42 8.02
C LYS A 323 1.94 11.79 8.02
N GLU A 324 2.83 12.09 7.08
CA GLU A 324 3.48 13.41 6.92
C GLU A 324 4.39 13.83 8.08
N ASN A 325 4.97 12.87 8.80
CA ASN A 325 5.95 13.12 9.86
C ASN A 325 7.02 12.03 9.91
N PHE A 326 8.14 12.31 10.59
CA PHE A 326 9.30 11.41 10.61
C PHE A 326 9.33 10.45 11.81
N LEU A 327 8.23 10.29 12.54
CA LEU A 327 8.18 9.34 13.66
C LEU A 327 8.04 7.90 13.18
N GLU A 328 8.47 6.97 14.03
CA GLU A 328 8.55 5.54 13.78
C GLU A 328 7.28 4.99 13.11
N SER A 329 6.10 5.29 13.66
CA SER A 329 4.81 4.80 13.15
C SER A 329 4.49 5.26 11.73
N SER A 330 5.06 6.38 11.28
CA SER A 330 4.87 6.91 9.92
C SER A 330 5.97 6.49 8.94
N VAL A 331 7.20 6.27 9.41
CA VAL A 331 8.36 6.03 8.51
C VAL A 331 8.80 4.57 8.44
N ARG A 332 8.55 3.75 9.46
CA ARG A 332 8.91 2.32 9.43
C ARG A 332 7.84 1.53 8.71
N VAL A 333 8.25 0.81 7.67
CA VAL A 333 7.37 -0.03 6.86
C VAL A 333 7.80 -1.49 6.95
N PRO A 334 6.88 -2.46 6.82
CA PRO A 334 7.25 -3.85 6.75
C PRO A 334 8.00 -4.11 5.44
N LEU A 335 9.00 -5.00 5.44
CA LEU A 335 9.62 -5.49 4.21
C LEU A 335 9.94 -6.98 4.33
N ILE A 336 9.34 -7.77 3.47
CA ILE A 336 9.60 -9.21 3.33
C ILE A 336 10.00 -9.48 1.89
N ALA A 337 11.11 -10.17 1.68
CA ALA A 337 11.55 -10.61 0.35
C ALA A 337 11.84 -12.12 0.37
N GLN A 338 11.10 -12.88 -0.43
CA GLN A 338 11.37 -14.28 -0.69
C GLN A 338 11.95 -14.43 -2.09
N VAL A 339 13.16 -14.96 -2.16
CA VAL A 339 13.91 -15.16 -3.41
C VAL A 339 14.14 -16.67 -3.59
N PRO A 340 13.80 -17.27 -4.75
CA PRO A 340 14.05 -18.68 -5.01
C PRO A 340 15.50 -19.10 -4.72
N GLY A 341 15.68 -20.15 -3.91
CA GLY A 341 17.00 -20.66 -3.52
C GLY A 341 17.68 -19.91 -2.38
N CYS A 342 17.15 -18.78 -1.91
CA CYS A 342 17.64 -18.11 -0.72
C CYS A 342 16.95 -18.66 0.55
N PRO A 343 17.69 -18.95 1.63
CA PRO A 343 17.09 -19.40 2.88
C PRO A 343 16.32 -18.27 3.56
N ALA A 344 15.38 -18.64 4.43
CA ALA A 344 14.71 -17.69 5.29
C ALA A 344 15.69 -17.04 6.27
N ALA A 345 15.53 -15.74 6.51
CA ALA A 345 16.41 -14.98 7.38
C ALA A 345 15.68 -13.78 8.02
N ARG A 346 16.34 -13.16 9.00
CA ARG A 346 15.94 -11.86 9.54
C ARG A 346 17.13 -10.91 9.45
N SER A 347 16.91 -9.72 8.92
CA SER A 347 17.90 -8.66 8.84
C SER A 347 17.49 -7.46 9.71
N GLU A 348 18.46 -6.91 10.42
CA GLU A 348 18.35 -5.67 11.19
C GLU A 348 19.10 -4.52 10.50
N ALA A 349 19.64 -4.75 9.30
CA ALA A 349 20.26 -3.71 8.51
C ALA A 349 19.24 -2.61 8.19
N LEU A 350 19.69 -1.35 8.25
CA LEU A 350 18.94 -0.21 7.76
C LEU A 350 18.81 -0.35 6.24
N VAL A 351 17.58 -0.35 5.76
CA VAL A 351 17.25 -0.41 4.33
C VAL A 351 16.14 0.59 4.02
N GLU A 352 16.09 1.07 2.79
CA GLU A 352 15.12 2.05 2.33
C GLU A 352 14.29 1.51 1.17
N LEU A 353 13.09 2.07 0.97
CA LEU A 353 12.21 1.64 -0.14
C LEU A 353 12.87 1.73 -1.51
N GLN A 354 13.70 2.73 -1.74
CA GLN A 354 14.38 2.94 -3.02
C GLN A 354 15.43 1.86 -3.34
N ASP A 355 15.89 1.09 -2.34
CA ASP A 355 16.84 -0.01 -2.54
C ASP A 355 16.20 -1.16 -3.34
N LEU A 356 14.86 -1.29 -3.32
CA LEU A 356 14.13 -2.41 -3.91
C LEU A 356 14.30 -2.47 -5.43
N GLY A 357 14.27 -1.32 -6.12
CA GLY A 357 14.40 -1.26 -7.58
C GLY A 357 15.72 -1.85 -8.06
N PRO A 358 16.89 -1.32 -7.62
CA PRO A 358 18.19 -1.90 -7.91
C PRO A 358 18.33 -3.36 -7.46
N THR A 359 17.80 -3.72 -6.28
CA THR A 359 17.87 -5.11 -5.76
C THR A 359 17.10 -6.10 -6.63
N ILE A 360 15.98 -5.71 -7.25
CA ILE A 360 15.20 -6.56 -8.16
C ILE A 360 15.92 -6.76 -9.51
N LEU A 361 16.71 -5.77 -9.93
CA LEU A 361 17.43 -5.81 -11.22
C LEU A 361 18.70 -6.65 -11.19
N GLU A 362 19.33 -6.80 -10.02
CA GLU A 362 20.50 -7.66 -9.78
C GLU A 362 20.09 -9.14 -9.69
#